data_AF-A0A525INU0-F1
#
_entry.id   AF-A0A525INU0-F1
#
_cell.length_a   1.000
_cell.length_b   1.000
_cell.length_c   1.000
_cell.angle_alpha   90.00
_cell.angle_beta   90.00
_cell.angle_gamma   90.00
#
_symmetry.space_group_name_H-M   'P 1'
#
loop_
_entity.id
_entity.type
_entity.pdbx_description
1 polymer ?
#
loop_
_entity_poly.entity_id
_entity_poly.type
_entity_poly.pdbx_seq_one_letter_code
_entity_poly.pdbx_strand_id
1 'polypeptide(L)'
;MGEEAQAKKVFRGRGTTASERLLADLGDTAFLDLWSYPNLFYEKKQGGKGDGKELCDMLVVCGDDVIIFSDKAIKWQADGPLEIAWSRFYRNAVEEAVKQINGANNWITRFPEKVFTDPACAHKVPIDFPPLETRRVHGVVVATGATVAIKTHYNDNSGSFPIMPRLKGKMHVNFEEPGFLPFSIGDVNPDGLFIHVFDEVSIRRLLEHLDTISDFTAYLNERAKYLRTDRLLLAHGEEELLAM
;
A
#
# COMPACT_ATOMS: atom_id res chain seq x y z
N MET A 1 -28.47 17.58 30.42
CA MET A 1 -28.26 16.12 30.35
C MET A 1 -27.76 15.85 28.94
N GLY A 2 -26.46 15.64 28.78
CA GLY A 2 -25.85 15.41 27.48
C GLY A 2 -26.07 13.97 27.03
N GLU A 3 -26.51 13.79 25.80
CA GLU A 3 -26.49 12.49 25.12
C GLU A 3 -25.03 12.09 24.84
N GLU A 4 -24.60 10.98 25.44
CA GLU A 4 -23.37 10.31 25.06
C GLU A 4 -23.52 9.76 23.63
N ALA A 5 -22.68 10.24 22.72
CA ALA A 5 -22.57 9.68 21.37
C ALA A 5 -22.03 8.25 21.47
N GLN A 6 -22.94 7.28 21.36
CA GLN A 6 -22.59 5.86 21.34
C GLN A 6 -21.82 5.58 20.03
N ALA A 7 -20.51 5.32 20.14
CA ALA A 7 -19.66 4.96 19.02
C ALA A 7 -20.27 3.75 18.29
N LYS A 8 -20.83 3.99 17.09
CA LYS A 8 -21.35 2.92 16.24
C LYS A 8 -20.20 2.02 15.84
N LYS A 9 -20.26 0.76 16.29
CA LYS A 9 -19.32 -0.30 15.90
C LYS A 9 -19.36 -0.44 14.38
N VAL A 10 -18.26 -0.08 13.71
CA VAL A 10 -18.11 -0.24 12.26
C VAL A 10 -18.19 -1.74 11.95
N PHE A 11 -19.12 -2.14 11.08
CA PHE A 11 -19.28 -3.55 10.72
C PHE A 11 -18.19 -3.93 9.72
N ARG A 12 -17.25 -4.79 10.13
CA ARG A 12 -16.10 -5.21 9.32
C ARG A 12 -16.40 -6.52 8.59
N GLY A 13 -16.12 -6.57 7.29
CA GLY A 13 -15.98 -7.85 6.58
C GLY A 13 -14.63 -8.47 6.90
N ARG A 14 -14.57 -9.78 7.16
CA ARG A 14 -13.29 -10.49 7.31
C ARG A 14 -12.67 -10.72 5.94
N GLY A 15 -11.38 -10.42 5.80
CA GLY A 15 -10.58 -10.74 4.62
C GLY A 15 -10.69 -12.21 4.22
N THR A 16 -10.86 -12.46 2.93
CA THR A 16 -11.06 -13.79 2.33
C THR A 16 -9.73 -14.47 1.98
N THR A 17 -8.72 -13.72 1.55
CA THR A 17 -7.37 -14.25 1.23
C THR A 17 -6.42 -14.21 2.43
N ALA A 18 -5.28 -14.91 2.36
CA ALA A 18 -4.27 -14.90 3.43
C ALA A 18 -3.59 -13.52 3.57
N SER A 19 -3.47 -12.79 2.47
CA SER A 19 -2.91 -11.43 2.43
C SER A 19 -3.94 -10.40 2.89
N GLU A 20 -5.22 -10.55 2.52
CA GLU A 20 -6.32 -9.78 3.13
C GLU A 20 -6.44 -10.06 4.63
N ARG A 21 -6.16 -11.29 5.07
CA ARG A 21 -6.08 -11.61 6.51
C ARG A 21 -4.86 -10.96 7.15
N LEU A 22 -3.70 -10.94 6.50
CA LEU A 22 -2.53 -10.21 7.00
C LEU A 22 -2.82 -8.70 7.10
N LEU A 23 -3.55 -8.12 6.14
CA LEU A 23 -4.02 -6.73 6.15
C LEU A 23 -5.14 -6.47 7.17
N ALA A 24 -6.01 -7.45 7.39
CA ALA A 24 -7.02 -7.39 8.45
C ALA A 24 -6.36 -7.50 9.84
N ASP A 25 -5.37 -8.38 10.01
CA ASP A 25 -4.56 -8.52 11.22
C ASP A 25 -3.75 -7.24 11.47
N LEU A 26 -3.22 -6.63 10.40
CA LEU A 26 -2.69 -5.27 10.35
C LEU A 26 -3.69 -4.28 10.96
N GLY A 27 -4.91 -4.22 10.43
CA GLY A 27 -6.00 -3.41 10.96
C GLY A 27 -6.32 -3.69 12.43
N ASP A 28 -6.38 -4.97 12.81
CA ASP A 28 -6.79 -5.47 14.13
C ASP A 28 -5.70 -5.30 15.22
N THR A 29 -4.48 -4.89 14.88
CA THR A 29 -3.51 -4.37 15.85
C THR A 29 -4.13 -3.13 16.52
N ALA A 30 -4.26 -3.11 17.84
CA ALA A 30 -5.16 -2.22 18.60
C ALA A 30 -5.08 -0.71 18.27
N PHE A 31 -4.00 -0.22 17.65
CA PHE A 31 -3.90 1.15 17.18
C PHE A 31 -4.57 1.37 15.80
N LEU A 32 -4.39 0.48 14.81
CA LEU A 32 -4.91 0.67 13.44
C LEU A 32 -6.42 0.56 13.39
N ASP A 33 -6.99 -0.15 14.34
CA ASP A 33 -8.37 -0.55 14.38
C ASP A 33 -9.37 0.62 14.48
N LEU A 34 -8.91 1.73 15.06
CA LEU A 34 -9.68 2.97 15.19
C LEU A 34 -9.62 3.84 13.92
N TRP A 35 -8.54 3.74 13.15
CA TRP A 35 -8.21 4.64 12.05
C TRP A 35 -8.33 3.98 10.66
N SER A 36 -8.53 2.67 10.62
CA SER A 36 -8.57 1.86 9.40
C SER A 36 -9.99 1.57 8.93
N TYR A 37 -10.20 1.74 7.63
CA TYR A 37 -11.45 1.48 6.93
C TYR A 37 -11.19 0.49 5.79
N PRO A 38 -11.45 -0.81 6.00
CA PRO A 38 -11.23 -1.83 4.98
C PRO A 38 -12.30 -1.76 3.89
N ASN A 39 -11.94 -2.20 2.68
CA ASN A 39 -12.84 -2.41 1.54
C ASN A 39 -13.78 -1.22 1.28
N LEU A 40 -13.21 -0.05 0.98
CA LEU A 40 -14.03 1.12 0.67
C LEU A 40 -14.54 1.07 -0.78
N PHE A 41 -15.69 1.71 -1.02
CA PHE A 41 -16.37 1.74 -2.31
C PHE A 41 -16.68 3.17 -2.73
N TYR A 42 -16.84 3.36 -4.04
CA TYR A 42 -17.30 4.61 -4.63
C TYR A 42 -18.38 4.40 -5.69
N GLU A 43 -19.27 5.37 -5.81
CA GLU A 43 -20.36 5.34 -6.78
C GLU A 43 -19.88 5.80 -8.16
N LYS A 44 -19.86 4.89 -9.15
CA LYS A 44 -19.35 5.20 -10.50
C LYS A 44 -20.42 5.77 -11.46
N LYS A 45 -21.72 5.59 -11.20
CA LYS A 45 -22.80 5.96 -12.15
C LYS A 45 -23.71 7.05 -11.59
N GLN A 46 -24.03 8.04 -12.42
CA GLN A 46 -25.05 9.05 -12.12
C GLN A 46 -26.44 8.38 -12.11
N GLY A 47 -27.13 8.38 -10.97
CA GLY A 47 -28.56 7.98 -10.91
C GLY A 47 -28.94 6.90 -9.88
N GLY A 48 -28.05 6.52 -8.94
CA GLY A 48 -28.44 5.77 -7.74
C GLY A 48 -28.89 4.31 -7.95
N LYS A 49 -28.57 3.69 -9.10
CA LYS A 49 -28.82 2.26 -9.36
C LYS A 49 -27.58 1.55 -9.90
N GLY A 50 -26.90 0.81 -9.03
CA GLY A 50 -25.81 -0.10 -9.35
C GLY A 50 -24.91 -0.37 -8.15
N ASP A 51 -24.19 -1.49 -8.18
CA ASP A 51 -23.19 -1.81 -7.18
C ASP A 51 -21.99 -0.86 -7.33
N GLY A 52 -21.59 -0.24 -6.23
CA GLY A 52 -20.39 0.57 -6.08
C GLY A 52 -19.14 -0.21 -6.49
N LYS A 53 -18.15 0.52 -6.98
CA LYS A 53 -16.86 -0.05 -7.32
C LYS A 53 -15.92 0.08 -6.14
N GLU A 54 -15.15 -0.96 -5.87
CA GLU A 54 -14.09 -0.93 -4.87
C GLU A 54 -13.09 0.20 -5.16
N LEU A 55 -12.79 0.96 -4.12
CA LEU A 55 -11.87 2.08 -4.09
C LEU A 55 -10.45 1.60 -3.76
N CYS A 56 -10.29 0.90 -2.65
CA CYS A 56 -9.02 0.38 -2.14
C CYS A 56 -9.27 -0.71 -1.07
N ASP A 57 -8.27 -1.57 -0.86
CA ASP A 57 -8.33 -2.66 0.12
C ASP A 57 -8.43 -2.14 1.56
N MET A 58 -7.71 -1.06 1.88
CA MET A 58 -7.79 -0.39 3.17
C MET A 58 -7.41 1.09 3.06
N LEU A 59 -8.15 1.94 3.78
CA LEU A 59 -7.84 3.35 3.95
C LEU A 59 -7.53 3.62 5.41
N VAL A 60 -6.46 4.36 5.69
CA VAL A 60 -6.16 4.87 7.03
C VAL A 60 -6.13 6.39 7.00
N VAL A 61 -6.78 7.04 7.95
CA VAL A 61 -6.72 8.50 8.10
C VAL A 61 -6.28 8.83 9.51
N CYS A 62 -5.16 9.54 9.66
CA CYS A 62 -4.61 9.93 10.96
C CYS A 62 -4.03 11.34 10.88
N GLY A 63 -4.65 12.30 11.57
CA GLY A 63 -4.28 13.71 11.45
C GLY A 63 -4.39 14.17 9.99
N ASP A 64 -3.31 14.70 9.43
CA ASP A 64 -3.25 15.08 8.01
C ASP A 64 -2.81 13.94 7.08
N ASP A 65 -2.38 12.79 7.62
CA ASP A 65 -1.91 11.66 6.81
C ASP A 65 -3.08 10.77 6.37
N VAL A 66 -3.16 10.52 5.05
CA VAL A 66 -4.11 9.61 4.42
C VAL A 66 -3.31 8.50 3.74
N ILE A 67 -3.49 7.26 4.19
CA ILE A 67 -2.80 6.09 3.64
C ILE A 67 -3.79 5.25 2.85
N ILE A 68 -3.48 4.98 1.58
CA ILE A 68 -4.29 4.17 0.67
C ILE A 68 -3.53 2.87 0.41
N PHE A 69 -4.04 1.77 0.95
CA PHE A 69 -3.46 0.44 0.77
C PHE A 69 -4.02 -0.26 -0.47
N SER A 70 -3.14 -1.01 -1.14
CA SER A 70 -3.50 -2.00 -2.15
C SER A 70 -2.77 -3.31 -1.88
N ASP A 71 -3.51 -4.40 -1.70
CA ASP A 71 -2.95 -5.75 -1.52
C ASP A 71 -2.81 -6.45 -2.86
N LYS A 72 -1.69 -7.15 -3.05
CA LYS A 72 -1.50 -8.00 -4.22
C LYS A 72 -0.78 -9.29 -3.84
N ALA A 73 -1.55 -10.36 -3.73
CA ALA A 73 -1.03 -11.72 -3.62
C ALA A 73 -0.81 -12.34 -5.01
N ILE A 74 0.42 -12.33 -5.51
CA ILE A 74 0.76 -12.85 -6.84
C ILE A 74 1.54 -14.15 -6.71
N LYS A 75 0.98 -15.24 -7.24
CA LYS A 75 1.69 -16.52 -7.34
C LYS A 75 2.91 -16.37 -8.26
N TRP A 76 4.10 -16.59 -7.71
CA TRP A 76 5.33 -16.59 -8.48
C TRP A 76 5.36 -17.74 -9.50
N GLN A 77 5.81 -17.44 -10.72
CA GLN A 77 5.95 -18.41 -11.81
C GLN A 77 7.40 -18.89 -11.88
N ALA A 78 7.71 -19.97 -11.14
CA ALA A 78 9.08 -20.48 -11.00
C ALA A 78 9.61 -21.23 -12.24
N ASP A 79 8.71 -21.76 -13.08
CA ASP A 79 9.07 -22.67 -14.17
C ASP A 79 9.64 -21.97 -15.43
N GLY A 80 9.85 -20.64 -15.38
CA GLY A 80 10.27 -19.83 -16.52
C GLY A 80 11.51 -18.98 -16.24
N PRO A 81 12.04 -18.29 -17.27
CA PRO A 81 13.14 -17.35 -17.11
C PRO A 81 12.81 -16.27 -16.06
N LEU A 82 13.78 -15.97 -15.20
CA LEU A 82 13.65 -14.96 -14.13
C LEU A 82 13.11 -13.63 -14.66
N GLU A 83 13.60 -13.19 -15.82
CA GLU A 83 13.16 -11.96 -16.47
C GLU A 83 11.65 -11.92 -16.73
N ILE A 84 11.11 -13.02 -17.25
CA ILE A 84 9.69 -13.13 -17.56
C ILE A 84 8.88 -13.23 -16.27
N ALA A 85 9.35 -14.02 -15.30
CA ALA A 85 8.69 -14.20 -14.01
C ALA A 85 8.61 -12.88 -13.22
N TRP A 86 9.74 -12.17 -13.10
CA TRP A 86 9.80 -10.87 -12.44
C TRP A 86 8.96 -9.83 -13.16
N SER A 87 9.06 -9.74 -14.49
CA SER A 87 8.27 -8.77 -15.25
C SER A 87 6.76 -9.01 -15.12
N ARG A 88 6.31 -10.27 -15.04
CA ARG A 88 4.90 -10.59 -14.79
C ARG A 88 4.50 -10.27 -13.36
N PHE A 89 5.34 -10.64 -12.39
CA PHE A 89 5.10 -10.32 -10.99
C PHE A 89 4.97 -8.82 -10.78
N TYR A 90 5.96 -8.02 -11.21
CA TYR A 90 5.99 -6.58 -11.05
C TYR A 90 4.76 -5.90 -11.66
N ARG A 91 4.36 -6.27 -12.89
CA ARG A 91 3.17 -5.69 -13.53
C ARG A 91 1.88 -5.96 -12.75
N ASN A 92 1.68 -7.20 -12.28
CA ASN A 92 0.47 -7.58 -11.57
C ASN A 92 0.46 -7.11 -10.11
N ALA A 93 1.61 -7.16 -9.43
CA ALA A 93 1.74 -6.85 -8.01
C ALA A 93 1.92 -5.35 -7.73
N VAL A 94 2.61 -4.63 -8.63
CA VAL A 94 3.01 -3.25 -8.40
C VAL A 94 2.28 -2.31 -9.35
N GLU A 95 2.40 -2.49 -10.67
CA GLU A 95 1.81 -1.51 -11.61
C GLU A 95 0.27 -1.45 -11.53
N GLU A 96 -0.40 -2.58 -11.33
CA GLU A 96 -1.85 -2.59 -11.11
C GLU A 96 -2.26 -1.90 -9.80
N ALA A 97 -1.50 -2.13 -8.73
CA ALA A 97 -1.73 -1.50 -7.44
C ALA A 97 -1.52 0.02 -7.51
N VAL A 98 -0.47 0.48 -8.20
CA VAL A 98 -0.22 1.90 -8.48
C VAL A 98 -1.41 2.55 -9.20
N LYS A 99 -1.99 1.88 -10.21
CA LYS A 99 -3.18 2.38 -10.91
C LYS A 99 -4.39 2.50 -9.97
N GLN A 100 -4.61 1.50 -9.10
CA GLN A 100 -5.70 1.51 -8.13
C GLN A 100 -5.52 2.67 -7.12
N ILE A 101 -4.34 2.81 -6.52
CA ILE A 101 -4.01 3.86 -5.56
C ILE A 101 -4.17 5.26 -6.18
N ASN A 102 -3.62 5.49 -7.37
CA ASN A 102 -3.77 6.77 -8.06
C ASN A 102 -5.25 7.08 -8.37
N GLY A 103 -6.02 6.06 -8.78
CA GLY A 103 -7.47 6.19 -8.98
C GLY A 103 -8.21 6.56 -7.70
N ALA A 104 -7.87 5.90 -6.59
CA ALA A 104 -8.46 6.16 -5.28
C ALA A 104 -8.12 7.57 -4.77
N ASN A 105 -6.86 7.97 -4.85
CA ASN A 105 -6.43 9.31 -4.44
C ASN A 105 -7.15 10.41 -5.23
N ASN A 106 -7.24 10.26 -6.56
CA ASN A 106 -7.96 11.20 -7.41
C ASN A 106 -9.45 11.26 -7.05
N TRP A 107 -10.07 10.12 -6.73
CA TRP A 107 -11.48 10.08 -6.31
C TRP A 107 -11.69 10.80 -4.98
N ILE A 108 -10.91 10.46 -3.95
CA ILE A 108 -10.98 11.07 -2.61
C ILE A 108 -10.72 12.58 -2.68
N THR A 109 -9.84 13.02 -3.59
CA THR A 109 -9.56 14.44 -3.80
C THR A 109 -10.75 15.19 -4.40
N ARG A 110 -11.48 14.57 -5.33
CA ARG A 110 -12.55 15.23 -6.08
C ARG A 110 -13.94 15.07 -5.46
N PHE A 111 -14.18 13.96 -4.79
CA PHE A 111 -15.49 13.55 -4.27
C PHE A 111 -15.35 12.89 -2.87
N PRO A 112 -14.75 13.57 -1.87
CA PRO A 112 -14.55 13.00 -0.54
C PRO A 112 -15.86 12.54 0.12
N GLU A 113 -16.99 13.17 -0.22
CA GLU A 113 -18.32 12.85 0.29
C GLU A 113 -18.99 11.62 -0.34
N LYS A 114 -18.33 11.01 -1.35
CA LYS A 114 -18.79 9.85 -2.14
C LYS A 114 -17.90 8.62 -1.94
N VAL A 115 -17.51 8.41 -0.69
CA VAL A 115 -16.74 7.25 -0.24
C VAL A 115 -17.60 6.49 0.77
N PHE A 116 -17.73 5.19 0.56
CA PHE A 116 -18.71 4.34 1.24
C PHE A 116 -18.06 3.08 1.81
N THR A 117 -18.63 2.54 2.88
CA THR A 117 -18.15 1.32 3.56
C THR A 117 -18.81 0.05 3.04
N ASP A 118 -19.71 0.16 2.07
CA ASP A 118 -20.45 -0.97 1.52
C ASP A 118 -20.65 -0.83 0.00
N PRO A 119 -20.77 -1.95 -0.73
CA PRO A 119 -20.93 -1.94 -2.18
C PRO A 119 -22.28 -1.41 -2.63
N ALA A 120 -23.30 -1.31 -1.78
CA ALA A 120 -24.56 -0.65 -2.15
C ALA A 120 -24.46 0.88 -2.07
N CYS A 121 -23.31 1.42 -1.64
CA CYS A 121 -23.08 2.83 -1.37
C CYS A 121 -24.16 3.44 -0.43
N ALA A 122 -24.63 2.65 0.54
CA ALA A 122 -25.67 3.08 1.47
C ALA A 122 -25.10 3.84 2.68
N HIS A 123 -23.90 3.48 3.11
CA HIS A 123 -23.24 4.04 4.30
C HIS A 123 -21.95 4.73 3.91
N LYS A 124 -21.88 6.04 4.17
CA LYS A 124 -20.64 6.81 3.97
C LYS A 124 -19.59 6.39 4.98
N VAL A 125 -18.33 6.52 4.59
CA VAL A 125 -17.21 6.39 5.54
C VAL A 125 -17.37 7.43 6.65
N PRO A 126 -17.30 7.04 7.94
CA PRO A 126 -17.59 7.94 9.06
C PRO A 126 -16.35 8.78 9.44
N ILE A 127 -15.73 9.44 8.46
CA ILE A 127 -14.57 10.32 8.65
C ILE A 127 -14.66 11.55 7.76
N ASP A 128 -14.06 12.63 8.25
CA ASP A 128 -13.70 13.76 7.42
C ASP A 128 -12.27 13.58 6.92
N PHE A 129 -12.07 13.82 5.63
CA PHE A 129 -10.72 13.84 5.06
C PHE A 129 -10.04 15.17 5.41
N PRO A 130 -8.73 15.16 5.77
CA PRO A 130 -8.01 16.39 6.09
C PRO A 130 -7.99 17.37 4.91
N PRO A 131 -7.92 18.69 5.15
CA PRO A 131 -7.87 19.71 4.10
C PRO A 131 -6.74 19.45 3.09
N LEU A 132 -6.96 19.75 1.81
CA LEU A 132 -5.97 19.46 0.75
C LEU A 132 -4.64 20.20 0.95
N GLU A 133 -4.67 21.31 1.66
CA GLU A 133 -3.54 22.19 1.95
C GLU A 133 -2.54 21.56 2.93
N THR A 134 -3.02 20.72 3.86
CA THR A 134 -2.20 20.05 4.87
C THR A 134 -2.07 18.55 4.63
N ARG A 135 -3.00 17.97 3.85
CA ARG A 135 -3.09 16.53 3.58
C ARG A 135 -1.81 15.98 2.97
N ARG A 136 -1.27 14.95 3.62
CA ARG A 136 -0.19 14.10 3.12
C ARG A 136 -0.78 12.77 2.70
N VAL A 137 -0.63 12.39 1.44
CA VAL A 137 -1.16 11.13 0.92
C VAL A 137 -0.04 10.15 0.67
N HIS A 138 -0.17 8.96 1.25
CA HIS A 138 0.75 7.83 1.08
C HIS A 138 0.02 6.70 0.36
N GLY A 139 0.62 6.17 -0.69
CA GLY A 139 0.18 4.91 -1.27
C GLY A 139 0.98 3.77 -0.66
N VAL A 140 0.34 2.69 -0.26
CA VAL A 140 1.04 1.50 0.24
C VAL A 140 0.61 0.29 -0.56
N VAL A 141 1.56 -0.36 -1.22
CA VAL A 141 1.38 -1.64 -1.89
C VAL A 141 1.97 -2.72 -1.02
N VAL A 142 1.18 -3.74 -0.70
CA VAL A 142 1.66 -4.96 -0.08
C VAL A 142 1.70 -6.05 -1.15
N ALA A 143 2.89 -6.32 -1.69
CA ALA A 143 3.11 -7.22 -2.81
C ALA A 143 3.71 -8.54 -2.32
N THR A 144 2.90 -9.60 -2.25
CA THR A 144 3.29 -10.90 -1.67
C THR A 144 3.46 -11.97 -2.73
N GLY A 145 4.21 -13.02 -2.38
CA GLY A 145 4.40 -14.22 -3.21
C GLY A 145 5.76 -14.35 -3.92
N ALA A 146 6.64 -13.34 -3.84
CA ALA A 146 7.99 -13.41 -4.41
C ALA A 146 9.07 -13.88 -3.40
N THR A 147 8.77 -13.97 -2.10
CA THR A 147 9.73 -14.22 -1.02
C THR A 147 10.68 -15.38 -1.27
N VAL A 148 10.14 -16.56 -1.64
CA VAL A 148 10.96 -17.76 -1.89
C VAL A 148 11.87 -17.55 -3.11
N ALA A 149 11.39 -16.86 -4.13
CA ALA A 149 12.17 -16.58 -5.33
C ALA A 149 13.31 -15.60 -5.04
N ILE A 150 13.07 -14.57 -4.21
CA ILE A 150 14.08 -13.62 -3.76
C ILE A 150 15.18 -14.35 -2.98
N LYS A 151 14.81 -15.15 -1.97
CA LYS A 151 15.77 -15.95 -1.18
C LYS A 151 16.61 -16.87 -2.06
N THR A 152 15.96 -17.55 -3.01
CA THR A 152 16.65 -18.45 -3.93
C THR A 152 17.61 -17.71 -4.86
N HIS A 153 17.21 -16.52 -5.34
CA HIS A 153 18.02 -15.73 -6.26
C HIS A 153 19.26 -15.13 -5.60
N TYR A 154 19.09 -14.52 -4.43
CA TYR A 154 20.17 -13.86 -3.69
C TYR A 154 20.96 -14.81 -2.78
N ASN A 155 20.48 -16.04 -2.60
CA ASN A 155 21.02 -17.00 -1.65
C ASN A 155 21.12 -16.41 -0.23
N ASP A 156 20.10 -15.66 0.18
CA ASP A 156 19.95 -15.08 1.50
C ASP A 156 18.68 -15.55 2.21
N ASN A 157 18.59 -15.25 3.50
CA ASN A 157 17.45 -15.61 4.33
C ASN A 157 16.43 -14.47 4.50
N SER A 158 16.69 -13.28 3.98
CA SER A 158 15.79 -12.13 4.12
C SER A 158 14.53 -12.34 3.30
N GLY A 159 14.70 -12.46 1.97
CA GLY A 159 13.56 -12.58 1.05
C GLY A 159 12.75 -11.30 0.87
N SER A 160 13.27 -10.15 1.32
CA SER A 160 12.68 -8.83 1.11
C SER A 160 13.06 -8.24 -0.25
N PHE A 161 12.26 -7.29 -0.75
CA PHE A 161 12.66 -6.52 -1.91
C PHE A 161 13.89 -5.66 -1.59
N PRO A 162 14.96 -5.71 -2.42
CA PRO A 162 15.96 -4.68 -2.41
C PRO A 162 15.35 -3.34 -2.82
N ILE A 163 15.86 -2.25 -2.26
CA ILE A 163 15.36 -0.90 -2.51
C ILE A 163 16.41 -0.15 -3.31
N MET A 164 16.08 0.20 -4.55
CA MET A 164 16.95 0.90 -5.48
C MET A 164 16.25 2.17 -5.99
N PRO A 165 16.37 3.30 -5.28
CA PRO A 165 15.55 4.50 -5.52
C PRO A 165 15.59 5.06 -6.95
N ARG A 166 16.72 4.88 -7.63
CA ARG A 166 16.91 5.34 -9.02
C ARG A 166 15.99 4.64 -10.02
N LEU A 167 15.46 3.45 -9.71
CA LEU A 167 14.57 2.73 -10.63
C LEU A 167 13.24 3.49 -10.73
N LYS A 168 12.88 3.85 -11.97
CA LYS A 168 11.65 4.59 -12.28
C LYS A 168 10.97 4.01 -13.51
N GLY A 169 9.64 4.00 -13.51
CA GLY A 169 8.84 3.52 -14.64
C GLY A 169 9.29 2.13 -15.12
N LYS A 170 9.60 2.01 -16.43
CA LYS A 170 9.98 0.74 -17.06
C LYS A 170 11.34 0.18 -16.62
N MET A 171 12.18 0.96 -15.93
CA MET A 171 13.48 0.48 -15.43
C MET A 171 13.34 -0.71 -14.49
N HIS A 172 12.22 -0.83 -13.78
CA HIS A 172 11.94 -1.95 -12.87
C HIS A 172 11.84 -3.31 -13.57
N VAL A 173 11.66 -3.34 -14.89
CA VAL A 173 11.54 -4.58 -15.67
C VAL A 173 12.52 -4.62 -16.85
N ASN A 174 13.50 -3.73 -16.88
CA ASN A 174 14.52 -3.67 -17.92
C ASN A 174 15.82 -4.34 -17.43
N PHE A 175 16.04 -5.59 -17.82
CA PHE A 175 17.24 -6.35 -17.43
C PHE A 175 18.53 -5.84 -18.08
N GLU A 176 18.41 -4.98 -19.09
CA GLU A 176 19.55 -4.32 -19.75
C GLU A 176 19.93 -3.00 -19.08
N GLU A 177 19.14 -2.52 -18.11
CA GLU A 177 19.43 -1.29 -17.37
C GLU A 177 20.74 -1.45 -16.58
N PRO A 178 21.74 -0.55 -16.73
CA PRO A 178 23.00 -0.67 -16.01
C PRO A 178 22.79 -0.76 -14.50
N GLY A 179 23.38 -1.78 -13.86
CA GLY A 179 23.24 -2.02 -12.42
C GLY A 179 21.83 -2.45 -11.98
N PHE A 180 20.98 -2.91 -12.91
CA PHE A 180 19.70 -3.51 -12.57
C PHE A 180 19.88 -4.71 -11.67
N LEU A 181 19.08 -4.77 -10.61
CA LEU A 181 19.00 -5.90 -9.70
C LEU A 181 17.57 -6.43 -9.73
N PRO A 182 17.34 -7.70 -10.13
CA PRO A 182 16.01 -8.31 -10.12
C PRO A 182 15.34 -8.15 -8.76
N PHE A 183 14.01 -8.12 -8.71
CA PHE A 183 13.25 -7.91 -7.47
C PHE A 183 13.38 -6.53 -6.81
N SER A 184 14.23 -5.63 -7.32
CA SER A 184 14.41 -4.32 -6.72
C SER A 184 13.24 -3.39 -6.98
N ILE A 185 12.87 -2.60 -5.98
CA ILE A 185 11.86 -1.56 -6.07
C ILE A 185 12.48 -0.17 -5.86
N GLY A 186 12.15 0.78 -6.73
CA GLY A 186 12.50 2.20 -6.61
C GLY A 186 11.27 3.09 -6.49
N ASP A 187 11.30 4.28 -7.09
CA ASP A 187 10.13 5.16 -7.17
C ASP A 187 9.20 4.70 -8.31
N VAL A 188 8.16 3.97 -7.92
CA VAL A 188 7.17 3.38 -8.83
C VAL A 188 6.14 4.40 -9.34
N ASN A 189 6.11 5.61 -8.78
CA ASN A 189 5.16 6.67 -9.12
C ASN A 189 5.82 8.08 -9.05
N PRO A 190 6.86 8.34 -9.86
CA PRO A 190 7.72 9.52 -9.71
C PRO A 190 7.01 10.85 -9.96
N ASP A 191 5.95 10.85 -10.79
CA ASP A 191 5.20 12.05 -11.16
C ASP A 191 3.98 12.31 -10.26
N GLY A 192 3.82 11.52 -9.19
CA GLY A 192 2.64 11.56 -8.31
C GLY A 192 2.99 11.47 -6.82
N LEU A 193 1.98 11.08 -6.03
CA LEU A 193 2.18 10.75 -4.62
C LEU A 193 3.19 9.60 -4.49
N PHE A 194 3.96 9.59 -3.40
CA PHE A 194 4.93 8.52 -3.19
C PHE A 194 4.21 7.22 -2.84
N ILE A 195 4.49 6.15 -3.57
CA ILE A 195 3.90 4.83 -3.34
C ILE A 195 4.97 3.91 -2.76
N HIS A 196 4.78 3.55 -1.50
CA HIS A 196 5.58 2.57 -0.79
C HIS A 196 5.20 1.18 -1.26
N VAL A 197 6.19 0.36 -1.60
CA VAL A 197 5.97 -1.05 -1.93
C VAL A 197 6.72 -1.87 -0.90
N PHE A 198 5.99 -2.75 -0.23
CA PHE A 198 6.52 -3.66 0.77
C PHE A 198 6.16 -5.10 0.36
N ASP A 199 7.09 -6.02 0.55
CA ASP A 199 6.79 -7.45 0.58
C ASP A 199 6.25 -7.89 1.95
N GLU A 200 5.87 -9.15 2.07
CA GLU A 200 5.34 -9.75 3.30
C GLU A 200 6.33 -9.78 4.47
N VAL A 201 7.64 -9.79 4.20
CA VAL A 201 8.70 -9.75 5.22
C VAL A 201 8.84 -8.32 5.73
N SER A 202 8.95 -7.37 4.81
CA SER A 202 9.13 -5.95 5.10
C SER A 202 7.95 -5.37 5.88
N ILE A 203 6.70 -5.61 5.42
CA ILE A 203 5.52 -5.08 6.12
C ILE A 203 5.38 -5.67 7.51
N ARG A 204 5.65 -6.97 7.70
CA ARG A 204 5.61 -7.61 9.02
C ARG A 204 6.61 -6.95 9.97
N ARG A 205 7.85 -6.74 9.53
CA ARG A 205 8.89 -6.10 10.35
C ARG A 205 8.50 -4.68 10.75
N LEU A 206 7.95 -3.91 9.81
CA LEU A 206 7.49 -2.55 10.11
C LEU A 206 6.48 -2.54 11.26
N LEU A 207 5.53 -3.47 11.24
CA LEU A 207 4.49 -3.54 12.27
C LEU A 207 4.96 -4.12 13.59
N GLU A 208 5.99 -4.96 13.57
CA GLU A 208 6.63 -5.46 14.79
C GLU A 208 7.43 -4.38 15.52
N HIS A 209 7.88 -3.33 14.82
CA HIS A 209 8.78 -2.30 15.37
C HIS A 209 8.13 -0.91 15.51
N LEU A 210 7.07 -0.62 14.73
CA LEU A 210 6.37 0.66 14.74
C LEU A 210 5.04 0.49 15.47
N ASP A 211 5.08 0.70 16.79
CA ASP A 211 4.00 0.36 17.73
C ASP A 211 2.75 1.27 17.62
N THR A 212 2.82 2.39 16.90
CA THR A 212 1.71 3.35 16.75
C THR A 212 1.50 3.85 15.32
N ILE A 213 0.32 4.41 15.05
CA ILE A 213 0.01 5.04 13.74
C ILE A 213 0.94 6.19 13.46
N SER A 214 1.30 6.94 14.50
CA SER A 214 2.18 8.09 14.39
C SER A 214 3.60 7.66 14.05
N ASP A 215 4.09 6.56 14.61
CA ASP A 215 5.40 6.00 14.23
C ASP A 215 5.37 5.52 12.78
N PHE A 216 4.30 4.83 12.37
CA PHE A 216 4.15 4.36 11.01
C PHE A 216 4.05 5.51 9.99
N THR A 217 3.22 6.54 10.23
CA THR A 217 3.12 7.69 9.33
C THR A 217 4.39 8.53 9.33
N ALA A 218 5.06 8.72 10.47
CA ALA A 218 6.36 9.39 10.53
C ALA A 218 7.40 8.65 9.68
N TYR A 219 7.44 7.32 9.80
CA TYR A 219 8.31 6.48 8.98
C TYR A 219 8.01 6.61 7.48
N LEU A 220 6.74 6.52 7.06
CA LEU A 220 6.36 6.68 5.66
C LEU A 220 6.77 8.07 5.13
N ASN A 221 6.56 9.12 5.91
CA ASN A 221 6.96 10.48 5.57
C ASN A 221 8.48 10.60 5.32
N GLU A 222 9.31 10.07 6.22
CA GLU A 222 10.76 10.12 6.07
C GLU A 222 11.26 9.19 4.96
N ARG A 223 10.69 7.98 4.84
CA ARG A 223 11.00 7.05 3.76
C ARG A 223 10.72 7.67 2.39
N ALA A 224 9.55 8.29 2.20
CA ALA A 224 9.19 8.94 0.93
C ALA A 224 10.15 10.07 0.57
N LYS A 225 10.51 10.92 1.54
CA LYS A 225 11.49 12.00 1.34
C LYS A 225 12.85 11.44 0.99
N TYR A 226 13.35 10.49 1.78
CA TYR A 226 14.69 9.93 1.64
C TYR A 226 14.89 9.21 0.31
N LEU A 227 13.91 8.38 -0.11
CA LEU A 227 13.97 7.65 -1.38
C LEU A 227 13.78 8.54 -2.61
N ARG A 228 13.31 9.78 -2.46
CA ARG A 228 13.32 10.78 -3.54
C ARG A 228 14.57 11.65 -3.56
N THR A 229 15.52 11.41 -2.66
CA THR A 229 16.85 12.02 -2.73
C THR A 229 17.84 11.10 -3.46
N ASP A 230 18.95 11.66 -3.93
CA ASP A 230 20.06 10.88 -4.51
C ASP A 230 21.04 10.34 -3.44
N ARG A 231 20.60 10.24 -2.17
CA ARG A 231 21.47 9.84 -1.04
C ARG A 231 21.57 8.33 -0.84
N LEU A 232 20.59 7.56 -1.32
CA LEU A 232 20.58 6.11 -1.22
C LEU A 232 20.75 5.48 -2.61
N LEU A 233 21.81 4.71 -2.79
CA LEU A 233 22.04 3.94 -4.02
C LEU A 233 21.30 2.61 -4.00
N LEU A 234 21.40 1.89 -2.89
CA LEU A 234 20.83 0.56 -2.68
C LEU A 234 20.68 0.31 -1.18
N ALA A 235 19.55 -0.28 -0.79
CA ALA A 235 19.41 -1.04 0.44
C ALA A 235 18.99 -2.47 0.08
N HIS A 236 19.51 -3.49 0.78
CA HIS A 236 19.19 -4.89 0.47
C HIS A 236 17.82 -5.34 1.00
N GLY A 237 17.20 -4.53 1.85
CA GLY A 237 15.87 -4.76 2.39
C GLY A 237 15.39 -3.58 3.21
N GLU A 238 14.11 -3.60 3.58
CA GLU A 238 13.50 -2.56 4.39
C GLU A 238 14.11 -2.47 5.80
N GLU A 239 14.65 -3.58 6.30
CA GLU A 239 15.34 -3.66 7.58
C GLU A 239 16.56 -2.74 7.67
N GLU A 240 17.25 -2.48 6.56
CA GLU A 240 18.35 -1.51 6.53
C GLU A 240 17.82 -0.07 6.65
N LEU A 241 16.62 0.20 6.12
CA LEU A 241 15.97 1.51 6.24
C LEU A 241 15.38 1.76 7.63
N LEU A 242 14.84 0.73 8.27
CA LEU A 242 14.31 0.80 9.63
C LEU A 242 15.38 1.11 10.70
N ALA A 243 16.64 0.81 10.41
CA ALA A 243 17.76 1.01 11.32
C ALA A 243 18.45 2.38 11.20
N MET A 244 17.99 3.25 10.30
CA MET A 244 18.59 4.57 10.01
C MET A 244 17.98 5.73 10.80
#